data_AF-A0A1V9XDT7-F1
#
_entry.id   AF-A0A1V9XDT7-F1
#
_cell.length_a   1.000
_cell.length_b   1.000
_cell.length_c   1.000
_cell.angle_alpha   90.00
_cell.angle_beta   90.00
_cell.angle_gamma   90.00
#
_symmetry.space_group_name_H-M   'P 1'
#
loop_
_entity.id
_entity.type
_entity.pdbx_description
1 polymer ?
#
loop_
_entity_poly.entity_id
_entity_poly.type
_entity_poly.pdbx_seq_one_letter_code
_entity_poly.pdbx_strand_id
1 'polypeptide(L)'
;GLTDVDGRVRVVNYVADGLGFRAAIKTNEPGTKQLPAAATQLLSSGNSVIAGSIQTSPVQVPVAVQVPVLQKTISSVPVKVPVPVATQRL
;
A
#
# COMPACT_ATOMS: atom_id res chain seq x y z
N GLY A 1 -10.60 19.70 16.98
CA GLY A 1 -9.74 18.91 17.89
C GLY A 1 -10.62 17.99 18.68
N LEU A 2 -10.11 16.83 19.09
CA LEU A 2 -10.80 15.97 20.05
C LEU A 2 -10.49 16.49 21.46
N THR A 3 -11.52 16.66 22.27
CA THR A 3 -11.40 17.07 23.67
C THR A 3 -12.20 16.08 24.51
N ASP A 4 -11.56 15.53 25.54
CA ASP A 4 -12.18 14.59 26.47
C ASP A 4 -12.54 15.29 27.80
N VAL A 5 -13.41 14.68 28.61
CA VAL A 5 -13.94 15.26 29.86
C VAL A 5 -12.87 15.50 30.92
N ASP A 6 -11.73 14.80 30.80
CA ASP A 6 -10.57 14.92 31.68
C ASP A 6 -9.55 15.98 31.20
N GLY A 7 -9.85 16.71 30.12
CA GLY A 7 -9.01 17.79 29.60
C GLY A 7 -7.91 17.34 28.62
N ARG A 8 -7.90 16.07 28.19
CA ARG A 8 -7.04 15.64 27.08
C ARG A 8 -7.51 16.24 25.76
N VAL A 9 -6.54 16.68 24.95
CA VAL A 9 -6.79 17.36 23.68
C VAL A 9 -5.91 16.76 22.59
N ARG A 10 -6.50 16.49 21.42
CA ARG A 10 -5.79 16.16 20.18
C ARG A 10 -6.19 17.13 19.07
N VAL A 11 -5.21 17.80 18.47
CA VAL A 11 -5.39 18.60 17.25
C VAL A 11 -4.71 17.87 16.12
N VAL A 12 -5.45 17.58 15.04
CA VAL A 12 -4.90 16.92 13.85
C VAL A 12 -4.94 17.90 12.69
N ASN A 13 -3.78 18.13 12.09
CA ASN A 13 -3.61 18.92 10.88
C ASN A 13 -3.43 17.96 9.71
N TYR A 14 -4.28 18.10 8.69
CA TYR A 14 -4.26 17.23 7.51
C TYR A 14 -3.76 17.98 6.28
N VAL A 15 -3.03 17.27 5.42
CA VAL A 15 -2.66 17.72 4.08
C VAL A 15 -2.98 16.60 3.10
N ALA A 16 -3.73 16.92 2.04
CA ALA A 16 -3.98 16.04 0.91
C ALA A 16 -3.49 16.76 -0.35
N ASP A 17 -2.42 16.26 -0.96
CA ASP A 17 -1.82 16.83 -2.17
C ASP A 17 -1.25 15.72 -3.08
N GLY A 18 -0.49 16.10 -4.11
CA GLY A 18 0.13 15.16 -5.06
C GLY A 18 1.11 14.16 -4.44
N LEU A 19 1.57 14.37 -3.20
CA LEU A 19 2.40 13.43 -2.44
C LEU A 19 1.56 12.50 -1.54
N GLY A 20 0.23 12.53 -1.67
CA GLY A 20 -0.71 11.71 -0.92
C GLY A 20 -1.32 12.41 0.30
N PHE A 21 -1.76 11.59 1.26
CA PHE A 21 -2.37 12.04 2.52
C PHE A 21 -1.34 12.02 3.66
N ARG A 22 -1.27 13.10 4.42
CA ARG A 22 -0.39 13.24 5.59
C ARG A 22 -1.15 13.87 6.75
N ALA A 23 -0.81 13.50 7.97
CA ALA A 23 -1.38 14.04 9.19
C ALA A 23 -0.29 14.39 10.21
N ALA A 24 -0.46 15.53 10.89
CA ALA A 24 0.36 15.93 12.04
C ALA A 24 -0.54 16.11 13.26
N ILE A 25 -0.19 15.45 14.37
CA ILE A 25 -0.99 15.44 15.60
C ILE A 25 -0.27 16.21 16.70
N LYS A 26 -0.96 17.18 17.31
CA LYS A 26 -0.55 17.85 18.55
C LYS A 26 -1.43 17.32 19.69
N THR A 27 -0.81 16.73 20.71
CA THR A 27 -1.52 16.10 21.85
C THR A 27 -0.83 16.40 23.18
N ASN A 28 -1.62 16.47 24.28
CA ASN A 28 -1.14 16.61 25.66
C ASN A 28 -1.19 15.30 26.46
N GLU A 29 -1.34 14.17 25.78
CA GLU A 29 -1.42 12.86 26.43
C GLU A 29 -0.10 12.46 27.09
N PRO A 30 -0.15 11.78 28.25
CA PRO A 30 1.06 11.24 28.87
C PRO A 30 1.68 10.17 27.95
N GLY A 31 3.01 10.16 27.86
CA GLY A 31 3.75 9.17 27.08
C GLY A 31 3.86 9.43 25.57
N THR A 32 3.21 10.46 25.03
CA THR A 32 3.32 10.82 23.59
C THR A 32 4.39 11.86 23.29
N LYS A 33 4.94 12.50 24.33
CA LYS A 33 6.08 13.40 24.17
C LYS A 33 7.32 12.57 23.86
N GLN A 34 8.10 12.99 22.87
CA GLN A 34 9.41 12.41 22.61
C GLN A 34 10.31 12.65 23.83
N LEU A 35 10.75 11.57 24.45
CA LEU A 35 11.72 11.58 25.55
C LEU A 35 13.01 10.90 25.06
N PRO A 36 14.17 11.32 25.56
CA PRO A 36 15.39 10.60 25.25
C PRO A 36 15.31 9.18 25.81
N ALA A 37 15.96 8.24 25.13
CA ALA A 37 16.27 6.95 25.73
C ALA A 37 17.16 7.16 26.97
N ALA A 38 17.18 6.18 27.88
CA ALA A 38 17.96 6.26 29.11
C ALA A 38 19.42 6.67 28.82
N ALA A 39 19.95 7.60 29.62
CA ALA A 39 21.31 8.16 29.51
C ALA A 39 21.66 8.84 28.16
N THR A 40 20.67 9.25 27.36
CA THR A 40 20.89 9.97 26.09
C THR A 40 20.29 11.38 26.17
N GLN A 41 20.79 12.32 25.35
CA GLN A 41 20.16 13.64 25.17
C GLN A 41 19.44 13.71 23.83
N LEU A 42 18.23 14.26 23.82
CA LEU A 42 17.56 14.63 22.57
C LEU A 42 18.17 15.93 22.05
N LEU A 43 19.04 15.81 21.06
CA LEU A 43 19.53 16.94 20.28
C LEU A 43 18.50 17.22 19.18
N SER A 44 17.54 18.12 19.43
CA SER A 44 16.68 18.62 18.37
C SER A 44 17.47 19.61 17.52
N SER A 45 18.20 19.12 16.51
CA SER A 45 18.56 19.98 15.39
C SER A 45 17.24 20.45 14.79
N GLY A 46 17.05 21.76 14.63
CA GLY A 46 15.79 22.37 14.18
C GLY A 46 15.33 21.97 12.77
N ASN A 47 15.87 20.88 12.21
CA ASN A 47 15.27 20.19 11.10
C ASN A 47 14.04 19.45 11.66
N SER A 48 12.87 20.07 11.56
CA SER A 48 11.62 19.32 11.59
C SER A 48 11.78 18.21 10.58
N VAL A 49 12.01 16.99 11.06
CA VAL A 49 11.70 15.80 10.29
C VAL A 49 10.19 15.92 10.09
N ILE A 50 9.77 16.57 8.99
CA ILE A 50 8.52 16.24 8.32
C ILE A 50 8.53 14.73 8.38
N ALA A 51 7.58 14.11 9.07
CA ALA A 51 7.44 12.67 9.15
C ALA A 51 7.49 12.13 7.72
N GLY A 52 8.70 11.82 7.29
CA GLY A 52 9.12 11.94 5.91
C GLY A 52 8.96 10.55 5.40
N SER A 53 7.86 10.34 4.68
CA SER A 53 7.55 9.11 3.99
C SER A 53 7.85 7.86 4.83
N ILE A 54 6.85 7.35 5.54
CA ILE A 54 6.71 5.90 5.48
C ILE A 54 6.53 5.59 4.00
N GLN A 55 7.63 5.26 3.33
CA GLN A 55 7.59 4.69 2.00
C GLN A 55 6.94 3.32 2.22
N THR A 56 5.61 3.30 2.24
CA THR A 56 4.85 2.07 2.16
C THR A 56 4.98 1.61 0.72
N SER A 57 6.16 1.12 0.35
CA SER A 57 6.25 0.13 -0.72
C SER A 57 5.18 -0.90 -0.36
N PRO A 58 4.19 -1.19 -1.24
CA PRO A 58 3.20 -2.19 -0.93
C PRO A 58 3.94 -3.48 -0.57
N VAL A 59 3.64 -4.03 0.61
CA VAL A 59 4.11 -5.36 0.96
C VAL A 59 3.50 -6.28 -0.10
N GLN A 60 4.34 -6.77 -1.00
CA GLN A 60 3.95 -7.83 -1.91
C GLN A 60 3.75 -9.08 -1.05
N VAL A 61 2.49 -9.37 -0.71
CA VAL A 61 2.13 -10.73 -0.28
C VAL A 61 2.54 -11.65 -1.42
N PRO A 62 3.43 -12.64 -1.20
CA PRO A 62 3.76 -13.57 -2.25
C PRO A 62 2.46 -14.27 -2.67
N VAL A 63 2.10 -14.12 -3.95
CA VAL A 63 1.07 -14.94 -4.58
C VAL A 63 1.45 -16.39 -4.33
N ALA A 64 0.48 -17.19 -3.89
CA ALA A 64 0.66 -18.61 -3.60
C ALA A 64 1.50 -19.28 -4.69
N VAL A 65 2.53 -20.02 -4.27
CA VAL A 65 3.38 -20.83 -5.16
C VAL A 65 2.46 -21.70 -6.00
N GLN A 66 2.48 -21.53 -7.32
CA GLN A 66 1.80 -22.45 -8.21
C GLN A 66 2.50 -23.80 -8.08
N VAL A 67 1.83 -24.78 -7.47
CA VAL A 67 2.24 -26.18 -7.56
C VAL A 67 2.10 -26.61 -9.03
N PRO A 68 3.16 -27.08 -9.70
CA PRO A 68 3.05 -27.50 -11.07
C PRO A 68 2.12 -28.73 -11.16
N VAL A 69 0.98 -28.55 -11.81
CA VAL A 69 0.08 -29.67 -12.16
C VAL A 69 0.65 -30.32 -13.42
N LEU A 70 0.98 -31.62 -13.36
CA LEU A 70 1.33 -32.37 -14.57
C LEU A 70 0.11 -32.43 -15.50
N GLN A 71 0.13 -31.64 -16.59
CA GLN A 71 -0.83 -31.79 -17.66
C GLN A 71 -0.44 -32.97 -18.54
N LYS A 72 -1.22 -34.04 -18.49
CA LYS A 72 -1.14 -35.13 -19.46
C LYS A 72 -1.66 -34.61 -20.80
N THR A 73 -0.78 -34.41 -21.76
CA THR A 73 -1.13 -34.01 -23.13
C THR A 73 -1.84 -35.16 -23.84
N ILE A 74 -3.05 -34.90 -24.32
CA ILE A 74 -3.71 -35.72 -25.34
C ILE A 74 -3.48 -35.05 -26.69
N SER A 75 -2.78 -35.75 -27.58
CA SER A 75 -2.51 -35.30 -28.94
C SER A 75 -3.84 -35.21 -29.71
N SER A 76 -4.25 -34.00 -30.09
CA SER A 76 -5.38 -33.80 -31.00
C SER A 76 -4.95 -34.15 -32.42
N VAL A 77 -5.63 -35.11 -33.05
CA VAL A 77 -5.48 -35.37 -34.49
C VAL A 77 -6.25 -34.28 -35.25
N PRO A 78 -5.64 -33.58 -36.22
CA PRO A 78 -6.33 -32.54 -36.97
C PRO A 78 -7.39 -33.16 -37.90
N VAL A 79 -8.65 -32.72 -37.77
CA VAL A 79 -9.70 -33.02 -38.75
C VAL A 79 -9.59 -32.02 -39.89
N LYS A 80 -9.46 -32.53 -41.12
CA LYS A 80 -9.43 -31.73 -42.35
C LYS A 80 -10.83 -31.17 -42.63
N VAL A 81 -10.99 -29.85 -42.57
CA VAL A 81 -12.23 -29.17 -42.95
C VAL A 81 -12.27 -29.02 -44.48
N PRO A 82 -13.33 -29.43 -45.19
CA PRO A 82 -13.45 -29.20 -46.63
C PRO A 82 -13.83 -27.74 -46.94
N VAL A 83 -13.25 -27.20 -48.01
CA VAL A 83 -13.47 -25.83 -48.50
C VAL A 83 -14.82 -25.74 -49.20
N PRO A 84 -15.68 -24.74 -48.89
CA PRO A 84 -16.94 -24.57 -49.60
C PRO A 84 -16.71 -23.99 -51.01
N VAL A 85 -17.39 -24.57 -52.01
CA VAL A 85 -17.41 -24.06 -53.39
C VAL A 85 -18.38 -22.88 -53.46
N ALA A 86 -17.91 -21.72 -53.92
CA ALA A 86 -18.76 -20.56 -54.16
C ALA A 86 -19.55 -20.74 -55.46
N THR A 87 -20.88 -20.72 -55.37
CA THR A 87 -21.77 -20.65 -56.54
C THR A 87 -21.78 -19.22 -57.09
N GLN A 88 -21.16 -18.98 -58.24
CA GLN A 88 -21.42 -17.76 -59.02
C GLN A 88 -22.80 -17.90 -59.67
N ARG A 89 -23.67 -16.89 -59.47
CA ARG A 89 -24.94 -16.77 -60.19
C ARG A 89 -24.70 -15.96 -61.47
N LEU A 90 -25.24 -16.49 -62.57
CA LEU A 90 -25.27 -15.89 -63.91
C LEU A 90 -26.04 -14.58 -63.94
#